data_AF-A0A2P2MQS0-F1
#
_entry.id   AF-A0A2P2MQS0-F1
#
_cell.length_a   1.000
_cell.length_b   1.000
_cell.length_c   1.000
_cell.angle_alpha   90.00
_cell.angle_beta   90.00
_cell.angle_gamma   90.00
#
_symmetry.space_group_name_H-M   'P 1'
#
loop_
_entity.id
_entity.type
_entity.pdbx_description
1 polymer ?
#
loop_
_entity_poly.entity_id
_entity_poly.type
_entity_poly.pdbx_seq_one_letter_code
_entity_poly.pdbx_strand_id
1 'polypeptide(L)'
;MSSVVHLIEEGREQREIRSLPSSHLQPQNAPYVHRVGVPRKQNLFKELGATVKETFFPDDPLRPFKDQPRSKKLLLGIQAVFPILEWGRSYNFAKFRGDLIAGLTIASLCIPQDISYAKLANMDPQFGLYASFVPPLIYACMGSSRDMVIGPVSVVSLLLGTLLQREIDPIKNKEEYRRLAFTATFFAGITEVTLGLFRLGFLVDFLSHAAVVGFMGGAAIAIALRQLKGFLGIQNFTKENGIVHVMHSVCQAAHHGWNWQTIVIGVSFLAFLLFAKYIVSPLKFYNDYMLHFSFSGVPNFLHF
;
A
#
# COMPACT_ATOMS: atom_id res chain seq x y z
N MET A 1 -37.44 -64.29 44.74
CA MET A 1 -38.77 -64.09 44.12
C MET A 1 -38.57 -63.26 42.88
N SER A 2 -38.67 -63.75 41.64
CA SER A 2 -38.80 -65.13 41.10
C SER A 2 -37.60 -65.33 40.15
N SER A 3 -36.88 -66.46 40.12
CA SER A 3 -37.28 -67.78 39.59
C SER A 3 -37.80 -67.69 38.13
N VAL A 4 -37.33 -68.48 37.16
CA VAL A 4 -36.30 -69.54 37.15
C VAL A 4 -36.02 -69.99 35.68
N VAL A 5 -34.96 -70.79 35.39
CA VAL A 5 -34.80 -71.68 34.19
C VAL A 5 -34.61 -70.96 32.81
N HIS A 6 -33.86 -71.41 31.79
CA HIS A 6 -32.81 -72.45 31.48
C HIS A 6 -32.31 -72.15 30.02
N LEU A 7 -31.24 -72.67 29.39
CA LEU A 7 -30.02 -73.50 29.64
C LEU A 7 -28.96 -72.96 28.63
N ILE A 8 -27.64 -72.96 28.86
CA ILE A 8 -26.65 -74.03 28.60
C ILE A 8 -26.76 -74.72 27.22
N GLU A 9 -25.81 -74.44 26.33
CA GLU A 9 -24.82 -75.37 25.72
C GLU A 9 -23.72 -74.47 25.10
N GLU A 10 -22.44 -74.61 25.47
CA GLU A 10 -21.41 -75.42 24.78
C GLU A 10 -21.37 -75.19 23.25
N GLY A 11 -20.26 -74.89 22.58
CA GLY A 11 -18.85 -75.13 22.91
C GLY A 11 -18.21 -75.90 21.74
N ARG A 12 -17.00 -75.50 21.30
CA ARG A 12 -16.38 -75.84 19.98
C ARG A 12 -16.96 -74.98 18.84
N GLU A 13 -16.21 -74.56 17.82
CA GLU A 13 -15.03 -75.20 17.21
C GLU A 13 -14.01 -74.17 16.68
N GLN A 14 -12.71 -74.50 16.69
CA GLN A 14 -11.64 -73.73 16.03
C GLN A 14 -11.01 -74.55 14.90
N ARG A 15 -11.20 -74.13 13.64
CA ARG A 15 -10.22 -74.15 12.53
C ARG A 15 -10.84 -73.55 11.26
N GLU A 16 -10.20 -72.54 10.65
CA GLU A 16 -9.45 -72.66 9.38
C GLU A 16 -10.39 -72.45 8.18
N ILE A 17 -10.18 -71.50 7.26
CA ILE A 17 -9.19 -71.55 6.16
C ILE A 17 -8.95 -70.12 5.59
N ARG A 18 -7.78 -69.91 4.98
CA ARG A 18 -7.34 -68.69 4.27
C ARG A 18 -8.17 -68.37 3.02
N SER A 19 -8.45 -67.08 2.74
CA SER A 19 -8.08 -66.37 1.49
C SER A 19 -8.74 -64.98 1.32
N LEU A 20 -7.94 -63.97 0.97
CA LEU A 20 -8.34 -62.72 0.29
C LEU A 20 -8.47 -63.00 -1.24
N PRO A 21 -9.06 -62.12 -2.12
CA PRO A 21 -9.23 -60.67 -1.96
C PRO A 21 -10.53 -60.01 -2.54
N SER A 22 -10.60 -58.68 -2.36
CA SER A 22 -11.24 -57.65 -3.21
C SER A 22 -12.74 -57.68 -3.56
N SER A 23 -13.44 -56.63 -3.13
CA SER A 23 -14.17 -55.75 -4.07
C SER A 23 -14.29 -54.32 -3.50
N HIS A 24 -14.11 -53.32 -4.38
CA HIS A 24 -14.31 -51.90 -4.06
C HIS A 24 -15.76 -51.62 -3.66
N LEU A 25 -15.96 -50.82 -2.60
CA LEU A 25 -17.05 -49.83 -2.49
C LEU A 25 -16.71 -48.87 -1.33
N GLN A 26 -16.04 -47.76 -1.64
CA GLN A 26 -15.66 -46.74 -0.67
C GLN A 26 -16.46 -45.45 -0.97
N PRO A 27 -17.46 -45.08 -0.15
CA PRO A 27 -18.19 -43.83 -0.35
C PRO A 27 -17.30 -42.64 0.03
N GLN A 28 -16.64 -42.06 -0.98
CA GLN A 28 -16.00 -40.75 -0.86
C GLN A 28 -17.09 -39.67 -0.79
N ASN A 29 -17.50 -39.27 0.42
CA ASN A 29 -17.97 -37.92 0.79
C ASN A 29 -18.46 -37.93 2.24
N ALA A 30 -17.53 -37.86 3.19
CA ALA A 30 -17.82 -37.41 4.55
C ALA A 30 -17.38 -35.94 4.67
N PRO A 31 -18.24 -35.00 5.11
CA PRO A 31 -17.80 -33.64 5.37
C PRO A 31 -16.75 -33.65 6.48
N TYR A 32 -15.66 -32.91 6.31
CA TYR A 32 -14.63 -32.72 7.33
C TYR A 32 -15.21 -31.97 8.53
N VAL A 33 -15.77 -32.69 9.49
CA VAL A 33 -16.27 -32.13 10.76
C VAL A 33 -15.07 -31.74 11.62
N HIS A 34 -14.58 -30.51 11.44
CA HIS A 34 -13.53 -29.94 12.27
C HIS A 34 -14.08 -29.74 13.69
N ARG A 35 -13.86 -30.72 14.58
CA ARG A 35 -14.15 -30.58 16.02
C ARG A 35 -13.19 -29.56 16.64
N VAL A 36 -13.52 -28.28 16.51
CA VAL A 36 -12.95 -27.23 17.34
C VAL A 36 -13.26 -27.54 18.81
N GLY A 37 -12.22 -27.77 19.60
CA GLY A 37 -12.37 -27.96 21.04
C GLY A 37 -12.91 -26.68 21.67
N VAL A 38 -13.92 -26.79 22.53
CA VAL A 38 -14.50 -25.63 23.22
C VAL A 38 -13.39 -24.92 24.01
N PRO A 39 -13.13 -23.62 23.79
CA PRO A 39 -12.03 -22.94 24.45
C PRO A 39 -12.23 -22.97 25.97
N ARG A 40 -11.14 -23.28 26.68
CA ARG A 40 -11.12 -23.39 28.14
C ARG A 40 -11.55 -22.04 28.75
N LYS A 41 -12.69 -22.00 29.45
CA LYS A 41 -13.25 -20.77 30.04
C LYS A 41 -12.16 -19.98 30.77
N GLN A 42 -11.82 -18.81 30.25
CA GLN A 42 -10.90 -17.87 30.88
C GLN A 42 -11.71 -16.86 31.71
N ASN A 43 -11.06 -16.15 32.63
CA ASN A 43 -11.73 -15.08 33.38
C ASN A 43 -12.11 -13.94 32.43
N LEU A 44 -13.30 -13.33 32.60
CA LEU A 44 -13.79 -12.25 31.73
C LEU A 44 -12.78 -11.10 31.55
N PHE A 45 -12.00 -10.75 32.58
CA PHE A 45 -10.93 -9.74 32.45
C PHE A 45 -9.73 -10.20 31.59
N LYS A 46 -9.43 -11.49 31.56
CA LYS A 46 -8.41 -12.06 30.66
C LYS A 46 -8.94 -12.17 29.24
N GLU A 47 -10.22 -12.49 29.07
CA GLU A 47 -10.91 -12.51 27.78
C GLU A 47 -10.98 -11.09 27.19
N LEU A 48 -11.49 -10.12 27.94
CA LEU A 48 -11.54 -8.71 27.53
C LEU A 48 -10.13 -8.14 27.27
N GLY A 49 -9.15 -8.47 28.12
CA GLY A 49 -7.74 -8.13 27.90
C GLY A 49 -7.12 -8.81 26.67
N ALA A 50 -7.51 -10.05 26.36
CA ALA A 50 -7.08 -10.76 25.16
C ALA A 50 -7.74 -10.19 23.90
N THR A 51 -9.06 -9.94 23.91
CA THR A 51 -9.79 -9.30 22.81
C THR A 51 -9.25 -7.90 22.52
N VAL A 52 -8.97 -7.09 23.55
CA VAL A 52 -8.28 -5.80 23.38
C VAL A 52 -6.89 -6.03 22.79
N LYS A 53 -6.09 -6.98 23.32
CA LYS A 53 -4.76 -7.26 22.78
C LYS A 53 -4.80 -7.73 21.31
N GLU A 54 -5.76 -8.56 20.91
CA GLU A 54 -5.92 -9.05 19.54
C GLU A 54 -6.50 -7.97 18.60
N THR A 55 -7.35 -7.07 19.11
CA THR A 55 -7.88 -5.94 18.33
C THR A 55 -6.81 -4.89 18.05
N PHE A 56 -5.95 -4.57 19.03
CA PHE A 56 -4.85 -3.60 18.85
C PHE A 56 -3.56 -4.23 18.27
N PHE A 57 -3.38 -5.55 18.41
CA PHE A 57 -2.18 -6.28 17.96
C PHE A 57 -2.56 -7.65 17.36
N PRO A 58 -3.28 -7.69 16.22
CA PRO A 58 -3.61 -8.94 15.54
C PRO A 58 -2.36 -9.73 15.13
N ASP A 59 -1.35 -9.01 14.63
CA ASP A 59 0.02 -9.50 14.49
C ASP A 59 0.87 -9.07 15.68
N ASP A 60 1.18 -10.00 16.60
CA ASP A 60 2.21 -9.83 17.63
C ASP A 60 3.60 -9.77 16.94
N PRO A 61 4.23 -8.60 16.75
CA PRO A 61 5.51 -8.51 16.04
C PRO A 61 6.66 -9.12 16.87
N LEU A 62 6.40 -9.39 18.16
CA LEU A 62 7.35 -9.94 19.12
C LEU A 62 7.30 -11.47 19.23
N ARG A 63 6.42 -12.16 18.49
CA ARG A 63 6.42 -13.65 18.45
C ARG A 63 7.79 -14.22 18.00
N PRO A 64 8.44 -13.74 16.93
CA PRO A 64 9.79 -14.21 16.53
C PRO A 64 10.89 -13.95 17.57
N PHE A 65 10.66 -12.99 18.48
CA PHE A 65 11.63 -12.51 19.46
C PHE A 65 11.56 -13.26 20.78
N LYS A 66 10.53 -14.08 21.03
CA LYS A 66 10.29 -14.64 22.37
C LYS A 66 11.39 -15.63 22.79
N ASP A 67 11.79 -16.50 21.88
CA ASP A 67 12.56 -17.71 22.18
C ASP A 67 14.04 -17.67 21.72
N GLN A 68 14.60 -16.47 21.52
CA GLN A 68 15.97 -16.28 21.00
C GLN A 68 16.95 -15.68 22.04
N PRO A 69 18.28 -15.94 21.95
CA PRO A 69 19.27 -15.34 22.84
C PRO A 69 19.36 -13.81 22.68
N ARG A 70 19.80 -13.11 23.75
CA ARG A 70 19.81 -11.62 23.82
C ARG A 70 20.46 -10.93 22.60
N SER A 71 21.54 -11.49 22.07
CA SER A 71 22.22 -10.98 20.88
C SER A 71 21.37 -11.10 19.59
N LYS A 72 20.67 -12.22 19.41
CA LYS A 72 19.72 -12.39 18.29
C LYS A 72 18.49 -11.50 18.46
N LYS A 73 17.99 -11.26 19.68
CA LYS A 73 16.90 -10.30 19.91
C LYS A 73 17.28 -8.87 19.50
N LEU A 74 18.52 -8.45 19.79
CA LEU A 74 19.05 -7.16 19.34
C LEU A 74 19.15 -7.10 17.81
N LEU A 75 19.72 -8.15 17.17
CA LEU A 75 19.83 -8.22 15.72
C LEU A 75 18.47 -8.17 15.01
N LEU A 76 17.50 -8.96 15.49
CA LEU A 76 16.12 -8.94 14.99
C LEU A 76 15.44 -7.59 15.21
N GLY A 77 15.75 -6.89 16.31
CA GLY A 77 15.22 -5.56 16.59
C GLY A 77 15.74 -4.53 15.58
N ILE A 78 17.02 -4.61 15.26
CA ILE A 78 17.65 -3.77 14.22
C ILE A 78 17.08 -4.15 12.84
N GLN A 79 16.86 -5.43 12.53
CA GLN A 79 16.24 -5.86 11.26
C GLN A 79 14.78 -5.40 11.14
N ALA A 80 14.02 -5.37 12.23
CA ALA A 80 12.64 -4.85 12.25
C ALA A 80 12.55 -3.32 12.06
N VAL A 81 13.60 -2.57 12.41
CA VAL A 81 13.68 -1.10 12.19
C VAL A 81 14.34 -0.77 10.85
N PHE A 82 15.26 -1.62 10.38
CA PHE A 82 16.00 -1.48 9.12
C PHE A 82 15.88 -2.76 8.27
N PRO A 83 14.75 -2.97 7.58
CA PRO A 83 14.53 -4.14 6.72
C PRO A 83 15.60 -4.32 5.64
N ILE A 84 16.28 -3.22 5.25
CA ILE A 84 17.41 -3.21 4.32
C ILE A 84 18.54 -4.20 4.68
N LEU A 85 18.74 -4.51 5.97
CA LEU A 85 19.79 -5.44 6.40
C LEU A 85 19.43 -6.93 6.19
N GLU A 86 18.14 -7.25 6.22
CA GLU A 86 17.64 -8.58 5.82
C GLU A 86 17.62 -8.68 4.29
N TRP A 87 17.09 -7.64 3.65
CA TRP A 87 16.74 -7.71 2.24
C TRP A 87 17.94 -7.50 1.31
N GLY A 88 18.94 -6.73 1.74
CA GLY A 88 20.19 -6.51 1.02
C GLY A 88 21.06 -7.76 0.91
N ARG A 89 20.96 -8.70 1.87
CA ARG A 89 21.71 -9.97 1.86
C ARG A 89 21.25 -10.95 0.77
N SER A 90 20.01 -10.85 0.33
CA SER A 90 19.43 -11.66 -0.75
C SER A 90 19.34 -10.91 -2.09
N TYR A 91 20.01 -9.75 -2.17
CA TYR A 91 19.99 -8.89 -3.34
C TYR A 91 21.05 -9.33 -4.37
N ASN A 92 20.66 -9.38 -5.64
CA ASN A 92 21.52 -9.88 -6.73
C ASN A 92 21.61 -8.83 -7.84
N PHE A 93 22.73 -8.81 -8.57
CA PHE A 93 23.03 -7.84 -9.62
C PHE A 93 22.01 -7.84 -10.77
N ALA A 94 21.32 -8.97 -11.01
CA ALA A 94 20.20 -9.04 -11.93
C ALA A 94 19.01 -8.16 -11.50
N LYS A 95 18.69 -8.13 -10.18
CA LYS A 95 17.66 -7.24 -9.62
C LYS A 95 18.11 -5.78 -9.70
N PHE A 96 19.36 -5.51 -9.35
CA PHE A 96 19.94 -4.16 -9.45
C PHE A 96 19.80 -3.54 -10.85
N ARG A 97 20.01 -4.30 -11.92
CA ARG A 97 19.81 -3.79 -13.30
C ARG A 97 18.35 -3.43 -13.58
N GLY A 98 17.39 -4.22 -13.09
CA GLY A 98 15.96 -3.92 -13.21
C GLY A 98 15.57 -2.68 -12.41
N ASP A 99 15.95 -2.66 -11.13
CA ASP A 99 15.64 -1.58 -10.19
C ASP A 99 16.29 -0.24 -10.60
N LEU A 100 17.49 -0.27 -11.22
CA LEU A 100 18.15 0.92 -11.76
C LEU A 100 17.39 1.51 -12.96
N ILE A 101 16.91 0.68 -13.89
CA ILE A 101 16.12 1.13 -15.05
C ILE A 101 14.75 1.65 -14.59
N ALA A 102 14.09 0.92 -13.68
CA ALA A 102 12.81 1.33 -13.10
C ALA A 102 12.97 2.65 -12.31
N GLY A 103 13.99 2.74 -11.45
CA GLY A 103 14.30 3.92 -10.65
C GLY A 103 14.65 5.15 -11.50
N LEU A 104 15.44 4.99 -12.56
CA LEU A 104 15.73 6.08 -13.50
C LEU A 104 14.48 6.55 -14.23
N THR A 105 13.61 5.61 -14.65
CA THR A 105 12.32 5.92 -15.27
C THR A 105 11.43 6.72 -14.32
N ILE A 106 11.25 6.24 -13.09
CA ILE A 106 10.44 6.91 -12.06
C ILE A 106 11.03 8.30 -11.72
N ALA A 107 12.34 8.40 -11.50
CA ALA A 107 13.01 9.67 -11.21
C ALA A 107 12.80 10.71 -12.33
N SER A 108 12.87 10.30 -13.60
CA SER A 108 12.60 11.19 -14.74
C SER A 108 11.18 11.78 -14.76
N LEU A 109 10.21 11.07 -14.19
CA LEU A 109 8.81 11.51 -14.07
C LEU A 109 8.59 12.35 -12.80
N CYS A 110 9.20 11.96 -11.67
CA CYS A 110 9.06 12.65 -10.39
C CYS A 110 9.71 14.04 -10.36
N ILE A 111 10.93 14.20 -10.92
CA ILE A 111 11.65 15.49 -10.90
C ILE A 111 10.81 16.68 -11.41
N PRO A 112 10.23 16.66 -12.63
CA PRO A 112 9.42 17.78 -13.12
C PRO A 112 8.09 17.91 -12.36
N GLN A 113 7.52 16.81 -11.89
CA GLN A 113 6.29 16.79 -11.10
C GLN A 113 6.49 17.51 -9.76
N ASP A 114 7.56 17.20 -9.04
CA ASP A 114 7.81 17.67 -7.68
C ASP A 114 8.25 19.14 -7.66
N ILE A 115 8.93 19.60 -8.72
CA ILE A 115 9.14 21.04 -9.03
C ILE A 115 7.80 21.77 -9.16
N SER A 116 6.81 21.17 -9.84
CA SER A 116 5.47 21.75 -9.98
C SER A 116 4.74 21.80 -8.64
N TYR A 117 4.87 20.77 -7.81
CA TYR A 117 4.24 20.71 -6.49
C TYR A 117 4.84 21.71 -5.49
N ALA A 118 6.14 21.99 -5.54
CA ALA A 118 6.74 23.08 -4.76
C ALA A 118 6.10 24.45 -5.08
N LYS A 119 5.85 24.72 -6.37
CA LYS A 119 5.15 25.95 -6.80
C LYS A 119 3.71 26.02 -6.29
N LEU A 120 3.00 24.88 -6.21
CA LEU A 120 1.65 24.82 -5.61
C LEU A 120 1.63 25.10 -4.10
N ALA A 121 2.76 24.87 -3.40
CA ALA A 121 2.95 25.23 -2.00
C ALA A 121 3.45 26.69 -1.80
N ASN A 122 3.51 27.50 -2.87
CA ASN A 122 4.17 28.81 -2.91
C ASN A 122 5.66 28.79 -2.50
N MET A 123 6.36 27.66 -2.69
CA MET A 123 7.77 27.50 -2.34
C MET A 123 8.67 27.48 -3.59
N ASP A 124 9.98 27.76 -3.39
CA ASP A 124 10.97 27.67 -4.46
C ASP A 124 11.12 26.21 -4.98
N PRO A 125 11.31 26.00 -6.30
CA PRO A 125 11.49 24.68 -6.92
C PRO A 125 12.52 23.76 -6.24
N GLN A 126 13.59 24.33 -5.67
CA GLN A 126 14.64 23.60 -4.94
C GLN A 126 14.10 22.76 -3.79
N PHE A 127 13.04 23.21 -3.10
CA PHE A 127 12.44 22.46 -1.99
C PHE A 127 11.64 21.24 -2.48
N GLY A 128 11.09 21.30 -3.71
CA GLY A 128 10.51 20.14 -4.38
C GLY A 128 11.54 19.05 -4.66
N LEU A 129 12.73 19.44 -5.14
CA LEU A 129 13.83 18.50 -5.37
C LEU A 129 14.34 17.86 -4.07
N TYR A 130 14.45 18.62 -2.98
CA TYR A 130 14.81 18.06 -1.67
C TYR A 130 13.74 17.07 -1.16
N ALA A 131 12.46 17.38 -1.34
CA ALA A 131 11.35 16.48 -0.99
C ALA A 131 11.21 15.28 -1.94
N SER A 132 11.79 15.33 -3.15
CA SER A 132 11.83 14.23 -4.12
C SER A 132 12.92 13.21 -3.78
N PHE A 133 14.07 13.65 -3.25
CA PHE A 133 15.23 12.79 -2.99
C PHE A 133 15.31 12.27 -1.55
N VAL A 134 15.11 13.13 -0.55
CA VAL A 134 15.41 12.79 0.86
C VAL A 134 14.41 11.77 1.46
N PRO A 135 13.07 11.93 1.32
CA PRO A 135 12.12 10.97 1.88
C PRO A 135 12.25 9.55 1.28
N PRO A 136 12.41 9.35 -0.04
CA PRO A 136 12.65 8.02 -0.60
C PRO A 136 13.94 7.37 -0.14
N LEU A 137 15.01 8.14 0.08
CA LEU A 137 16.27 7.61 0.62
C LEU A 137 16.10 7.11 2.06
N ILE A 138 15.35 7.85 2.90
CA ILE A 138 15.02 7.42 4.27
C ILE A 138 14.11 6.17 4.21
N TYR A 139 13.12 6.15 3.33
CA TYR A 139 12.22 5.02 3.16
C TYR A 139 12.92 3.77 2.61
N ALA A 140 13.92 3.88 1.74
CA ALA A 140 14.69 2.73 1.27
C ALA A 140 15.43 2.01 2.42
N CYS A 141 15.80 2.74 3.47
CA CYS A 141 16.45 2.19 4.66
C CYS A 141 15.47 1.59 5.69
N MET A 142 14.35 2.26 5.93
CA MET A 142 13.39 1.93 7.02
C MET A 142 12.08 1.28 6.55
N GLY A 143 11.80 1.30 5.25
CA GLY A 143 10.56 0.83 4.66
C GLY A 143 10.45 -0.68 4.63
N SER A 144 9.26 -1.19 4.95
CA SER A 144 8.91 -2.62 4.87
C SER A 144 8.58 -3.07 3.44
N SER A 145 8.09 -2.18 2.59
CA SER A 145 7.78 -2.47 1.18
C SER A 145 8.87 -1.94 0.25
N ARG A 146 9.21 -2.72 -0.77
CA ARG A 146 10.25 -2.39 -1.76
C ARG A 146 9.69 -1.66 -2.99
N ASP A 147 8.42 -1.90 -3.30
CA ASP A 147 7.79 -1.43 -4.53
C ASP A 147 7.06 -0.08 -4.34
N MET A 148 7.07 0.48 -3.12
CA MET A 148 6.38 1.71 -2.78
C MET A 148 7.27 2.94 -3.02
N VAL A 149 6.86 3.78 -3.97
CA VAL A 149 7.48 5.08 -4.23
C VAL A 149 6.86 6.13 -3.29
N ILE A 150 7.69 6.80 -2.51
CA ILE A 150 7.30 7.98 -1.72
C ILE A 150 7.67 9.25 -2.49
N GLY A 151 6.92 10.32 -2.29
CA GLY A 151 7.21 11.63 -2.87
C GLY A 151 6.18 12.68 -2.42
N PRO A 152 6.40 13.97 -2.74
CA PRO A 152 5.41 15.00 -2.46
C PRO A 152 4.13 14.75 -3.28
N VAL A 153 2.97 14.99 -2.68
CA VAL A 153 1.66 14.77 -3.32
C VAL A 153 0.98 16.11 -3.55
N SER A 154 0.50 16.34 -4.77
CA SER A 154 -0.14 17.59 -5.20
C SER A 154 -1.16 18.11 -4.18
N VAL A 155 -2.05 17.23 -3.69
CA VAL A 155 -3.13 17.58 -2.74
C VAL A 155 -2.56 18.23 -1.47
N VAL A 156 -1.54 17.59 -0.87
CA VAL A 156 -0.87 18.08 0.36
C VAL A 156 -0.13 19.38 0.10
N SER A 157 0.59 19.50 -1.02
CA SER A 157 1.31 20.74 -1.38
C SER A 157 0.38 21.94 -1.53
N LEU A 158 -0.80 21.76 -2.15
CA LEU A 158 -1.79 22.84 -2.22
C LEU A 158 -2.36 23.16 -0.84
N LEU A 159 -2.71 22.14 -0.04
CA LEU A 159 -3.26 22.36 1.30
C LEU A 159 -2.28 23.17 2.15
N LEU A 160 -1.01 22.77 2.20
CA LEU A 160 0.07 23.50 2.86
C LEU A 160 0.16 24.94 2.33
N GLY A 161 0.19 25.14 1.01
CA GLY A 161 0.20 26.46 0.40
C GLY A 161 -0.96 27.34 0.84
N THR A 162 -2.19 26.81 0.82
CA THR A 162 -3.42 27.52 1.18
C THR A 162 -3.59 27.82 2.67
N LEU A 163 -3.02 27.00 3.55
CA LEU A 163 -3.03 27.25 4.99
C LEU A 163 -1.98 28.30 5.37
N LEU A 164 -0.74 28.13 4.91
CA LEU A 164 0.36 29.03 5.28
C LEU A 164 0.19 30.44 4.70
N GLN A 165 -0.37 30.56 3.49
CA GLN A 165 -0.60 31.88 2.87
C GLN A 165 -1.67 32.73 3.58
N ARG A 166 -2.45 32.14 4.51
CA ARG A 166 -3.40 32.88 5.37
C ARG A 166 -2.69 33.54 6.54
N GLU A 167 -1.63 32.93 7.06
CA GLU A 167 -0.84 33.43 8.17
C GLU A 167 0.27 34.39 7.72
N ILE A 168 0.96 34.07 6.61
CA ILE A 168 2.12 34.84 6.11
C ILE A 168 2.02 34.99 4.58
N ASP A 169 2.11 36.22 4.05
CA ASP A 169 2.17 36.46 2.60
C ASP A 169 3.51 35.93 2.03
N PRO A 170 3.50 34.90 1.14
CA PRO A 170 4.71 34.28 0.63
C PRO A 170 5.57 35.21 -0.23
N ILE A 171 5.02 36.32 -0.73
CA ILE A 171 5.74 37.30 -1.56
C ILE A 171 6.45 38.34 -0.68
N LYS A 172 5.81 38.79 0.40
CA LYS A 172 6.37 39.84 1.27
C LYS A 172 7.44 39.26 2.21
N ASN A 173 7.12 38.17 2.91
CA ASN A 173 7.96 37.62 3.98
C ASN A 173 8.40 36.18 3.66
N LYS A 174 9.06 36.01 2.50
CA LYS A 174 9.47 34.71 1.95
C LYS A 174 10.27 33.83 2.93
N GLU A 175 11.14 34.44 3.74
CA GLU A 175 11.92 33.67 4.73
C GLU A 175 11.06 33.16 5.89
N GLU A 176 10.15 33.98 6.42
CA GLU A 176 9.25 33.58 7.51
C GLU A 176 8.27 32.50 7.03
N TYR A 177 7.75 32.64 5.81
CA TYR A 177 6.93 31.61 5.16
C TYR A 177 7.65 30.26 5.07
N ARG A 178 8.93 30.26 4.66
CA ARG A 178 9.78 29.06 4.64
C ARG A 178 9.98 28.47 6.06
N ARG A 179 10.22 29.31 7.07
CA ARG A 179 10.37 28.86 8.46
C ARG A 179 9.07 28.20 8.97
N LEU A 180 7.91 28.81 8.68
CA LEU A 180 6.60 28.26 9.01
C LEU A 180 6.32 26.93 8.30
N ALA A 181 6.71 26.80 7.02
CA ALA A 181 6.58 25.53 6.29
C ALA A 181 7.39 24.39 6.92
N PHE A 182 8.64 24.67 7.34
CA PHE A 182 9.47 23.67 8.00
C PHE A 182 8.99 23.33 9.42
N THR A 183 8.53 24.30 10.22
CA THR A 183 7.98 23.99 11.55
C THR A 183 6.67 23.20 11.44
N ALA A 184 5.76 23.57 10.54
CA ALA A 184 4.53 22.82 10.30
C ALA A 184 4.80 21.37 9.85
N THR A 185 5.73 21.19 8.91
CA THR A 185 6.13 19.85 8.43
C THR A 185 6.80 19.02 9.55
N PHE A 186 7.61 19.65 10.40
CA PHE A 186 8.25 19.00 11.55
C PHE A 186 7.22 18.53 12.59
N PHE A 187 6.23 19.36 12.93
CA PHE A 187 5.15 18.95 13.84
C PHE A 187 4.22 17.89 13.24
N ALA A 188 3.97 17.93 11.93
CA ALA A 188 3.27 16.85 11.22
C ALA A 188 4.04 15.52 11.35
N GLY A 189 5.35 15.51 11.09
CA GLY A 189 6.20 14.34 11.26
C GLY A 189 6.25 13.81 12.71
N ILE A 190 6.30 14.68 13.72
CA ILE A 190 6.19 14.26 15.13
C ILE A 190 4.83 13.59 15.41
N THR A 191 3.76 14.13 14.83
CA THR A 191 2.40 13.60 14.99
C THR A 191 2.29 12.23 14.32
N GLU A 192 2.79 12.08 13.09
CA GLU A 192 2.85 10.79 12.37
C GLU A 192 3.67 9.74 13.14
N VAL A 193 4.85 10.11 13.67
CA VAL A 193 5.66 9.23 14.52
C VAL A 193 4.91 8.84 15.79
N THR A 194 4.20 9.77 16.42
CA THR A 194 3.43 9.51 17.65
C THR A 194 2.26 8.55 17.38
N LEU A 195 1.51 8.76 16.29
CA LEU A 195 0.46 7.85 15.83
C LEU A 195 1.03 6.45 15.49
N GLY A 196 2.21 6.40 14.86
CA GLY A 196 2.92 5.16 14.57
C GLY A 196 3.40 4.41 15.83
N LEU A 197 3.90 5.14 16.84
CA LEU A 197 4.34 4.57 18.13
C LEU A 197 3.17 3.97 18.92
N PHE A 198 2.01 4.65 18.92
CA PHE A 198 0.77 4.09 19.47
C PHE A 198 0.12 3.03 18.55
N ARG A 199 0.71 2.75 17.38
CA ARG A 199 0.25 1.79 16.36
C ARG A 199 -1.18 2.06 15.88
N LEU A 200 -1.59 3.32 15.77
CA LEU A 200 -2.92 3.74 15.28
C LEU A 200 -3.15 3.45 13.77
N GLY A 201 -2.28 2.69 13.11
CA GLY A 201 -2.50 2.21 11.74
C GLY A 201 -3.80 1.42 11.57
N PHE A 202 -4.26 0.73 12.62
CA PHE A 202 -5.54 0.01 12.60
C PHE A 202 -6.76 0.92 12.35
N LEU A 203 -6.66 2.25 12.55
CA LEU A 203 -7.75 3.18 12.20
C LEU A 203 -7.99 3.23 10.69
N VAL A 204 -7.00 2.87 9.87
CA VAL A 204 -7.15 2.77 8.41
C VAL A 204 -8.10 1.62 8.06
N ASP A 205 -8.06 0.51 8.79
CA ASP A 205 -8.96 -0.64 8.59
C ASP A 205 -10.41 -0.35 8.99
N PHE A 206 -10.62 0.68 9.83
CA PHE A 206 -11.95 1.21 10.15
C PHE A 206 -12.53 2.14 9.06
N LEU A 207 -11.77 2.53 8.05
CA LEU A 207 -12.29 3.31 6.91
C LEU A 207 -13.10 2.41 5.99
N SER A 208 -14.39 2.71 5.82
CA SER A 208 -15.24 1.94 4.92
C SER A 208 -14.71 1.98 3.48
N HIS A 209 -14.87 0.87 2.75
CA HIS A 209 -14.43 0.79 1.35
C HIS A 209 -15.02 1.92 0.49
N ALA A 210 -16.29 2.30 0.74
CA ALA A 210 -16.94 3.42 0.07
C ALA A 210 -16.27 4.78 0.36
N ALA A 211 -15.81 5.01 1.60
CA ALA A 211 -15.09 6.24 1.95
C ALA A 211 -13.72 6.32 1.27
N VAL A 212 -12.97 5.19 1.22
CA VAL A 212 -11.68 5.12 0.53
C VAL A 212 -11.84 5.35 -0.97
N VAL A 213 -12.80 4.68 -1.62
CA VAL A 213 -13.09 4.87 -3.06
C VAL A 213 -13.58 6.29 -3.35
N GLY A 214 -14.43 6.86 -2.49
CA GLY A 214 -14.89 8.25 -2.61
C GLY A 214 -13.75 9.27 -2.49
N PHE A 215 -12.84 9.08 -1.54
CA PHE A 215 -11.64 9.91 -1.40
C PHE A 215 -10.71 9.79 -2.61
N MET A 216 -10.46 8.57 -3.10
CA MET A 216 -9.67 8.33 -4.32
C MET A 216 -10.30 9.01 -5.55
N GLY A 217 -11.62 8.92 -5.72
CA GLY A 217 -12.35 9.62 -6.79
C GLY A 217 -12.23 11.14 -6.69
N GLY A 218 -12.41 11.70 -5.49
CA GLY A 218 -12.21 13.13 -5.23
C GLY A 218 -10.77 13.60 -5.50
N ALA A 219 -9.77 12.81 -5.08
CA ALA A 219 -8.37 13.08 -5.35
C ALA A 219 -8.05 13.00 -6.86
N ALA A 220 -8.59 12.02 -7.58
CA ALA A 220 -8.43 11.89 -9.03
C ALA A 220 -9.02 13.09 -9.78
N ILE A 221 -10.22 13.55 -9.40
CA ILE A 221 -10.81 14.78 -9.93
C ILE A 221 -9.93 15.98 -9.60
N ALA A 222 -9.50 16.14 -8.35
CA ALA A 222 -8.64 17.26 -7.94
C ALA A 222 -7.29 17.29 -8.69
N ILE A 223 -6.73 16.14 -9.05
CA ILE A 223 -5.54 16.04 -9.90
C ILE A 223 -5.88 16.40 -11.35
N ALA A 224 -6.95 15.85 -11.92
CA ALA A 224 -7.39 16.15 -13.28
C ALA A 224 -7.62 17.65 -13.51
N LEU A 225 -8.25 18.33 -12.55
CA LEU A 225 -8.49 19.78 -12.62
C LEU A 225 -7.20 20.62 -12.55
N ARG A 226 -6.16 20.15 -11.86
CA ARG A 226 -4.85 20.81 -11.85
C ARG A 226 -4.12 20.64 -13.17
N GLN A 227 -4.20 19.46 -13.78
CA GLN A 227 -3.63 19.23 -15.11
C GLN A 227 -4.38 20.03 -16.19
N LEU A 228 -5.71 20.12 -16.10
CA LEU A 228 -6.55 20.94 -16.99
C LEU A 228 -6.15 22.42 -16.97
N LYS A 229 -5.75 22.96 -15.80
CA LYS A 229 -5.23 24.34 -15.70
C LYS A 229 -3.95 24.56 -16.52
N GLY A 230 -3.02 23.61 -16.51
CA GLY A 230 -1.82 23.66 -17.33
C GLY A 230 -2.12 23.51 -18.83
N PHE A 231 -3.03 22.59 -19.15
CA PHE A 231 -3.46 22.27 -20.51
C PHE A 231 -4.11 23.45 -21.25
N LEU A 232 -4.99 24.20 -20.56
CA LEU A 232 -5.70 25.36 -21.13
C LEU A 232 -4.84 26.63 -21.24
N GLY A 233 -3.58 26.60 -20.78
CA GLY A 233 -2.64 27.71 -20.99
C GLY A 233 -3.02 29.03 -20.29
N ILE A 234 -3.78 28.97 -19.20
CA ILE A 234 -4.21 30.17 -18.46
C ILE A 234 -3.01 30.75 -17.67
N GLN A 235 -2.29 31.69 -18.30
CA GLN A 235 -1.06 32.27 -17.75
C GLN A 235 -1.30 33.37 -16.70
N ASN A 236 -2.47 34.05 -16.74
CA ASN A 236 -2.80 35.13 -15.80
C ASN A 236 -3.45 34.56 -14.53
N PHE A 237 -2.68 34.48 -13.44
CA PHE A 237 -3.15 34.08 -12.11
C PHE A 237 -3.69 35.28 -11.31
N THR A 238 -4.95 35.19 -10.87
CA THR A 238 -5.35 35.78 -9.58
C THR A 238 -4.86 34.87 -8.45
N LYS A 239 -4.47 35.43 -7.30
CA LYS A 239 -3.81 34.74 -6.16
C LYS A 239 -4.64 33.64 -5.44
N GLU A 240 -5.81 33.25 -5.96
CA GLU A 240 -6.76 32.40 -5.25
C GLU A 240 -6.68 30.92 -5.69
N ASN A 241 -6.02 30.14 -4.83
CA ASN A 241 -5.58 28.77 -5.10
C ASN A 241 -6.68 27.69 -4.90
N GLY A 242 -7.96 28.06 -5.07
CA GLY A 242 -9.10 27.16 -4.86
C GLY A 242 -9.55 26.39 -6.11
N ILE A 243 -9.97 25.13 -5.95
CA ILE A 243 -10.55 24.32 -7.05
C ILE A 243 -11.77 25.00 -7.68
N VAL A 244 -12.59 25.69 -6.86
CA VAL A 244 -13.73 26.49 -7.31
C VAL A 244 -13.29 27.66 -8.20
N HIS A 245 -12.17 28.32 -7.87
CA HIS A 245 -11.61 29.38 -8.70
C HIS A 245 -11.02 28.83 -10.01
N VAL A 246 -10.46 27.61 -10.01
CA VAL A 246 -10.07 26.94 -11.26
C VAL A 246 -11.29 26.70 -12.16
N MET A 247 -12.39 26.16 -11.61
CA MET A 247 -13.65 26.00 -12.36
C MET A 247 -14.18 27.33 -12.90
N HIS A 248 -14.23 28.37 -12.08
CA HIS A 248 -14.67 29.70 -12.48
C HIS A 248 -13.76 30.30 -13.56
N SER A 249 -12.43 30.21 -13.40
CA SER A 249 -11.46 30.69 -14.39
C SER A 249 -11.55 29.92 -15.71
N VAL A 250 -11.83 28.62 -15.71
CA VAL A 250 -12.03 27.84 -16.94
C VAL A 250 -13.29 28.28 -17.67
N CYS A 251 -14.40 28.48 -16.94
CA CYS A 251 -15.66 28.97 -17.50
C CYS A 251 -15.53 30.41 -18.05
N GLN A 252 -14.85 31.29 -17.31
CA GLN A 252 -14.64 32.68 -17.72
C GLN A 252 -13.62 32.81 -18.87
N ALA A 253 -12.56 31.98 -18.90
CA ALA A 253 -11.60 31.94 -20.00
C ALA A 253 -12.20 31.40 -21.31
N ALA A 254 -13.21 30.52 -21.24
CA ALA A 254 -13.97 30.09 -22.41
C ALA A 254 -14.65 31.25 -23.14
N HIS A 255 -14.87 32.38 -22.46
CA HIS A 255 -15.51 33.56 -23.01
C HIS A 255 -14.54 34.66 -23.49
N HIS A 256 -13.23 34.54 -23.24
CA HIS A 256 -12.25 35.62 -23.50
C HIS A 256 -10.95 35.19 -24.19
N GLY A 257 -10.80 33.92 -24.56
CA GLY A 257 -9.75 33.44 -25.45
C GLY A 257 -8.93 32.30 -24.86
N TRP A 258 -9.09 31.12 -25.45
CA TRP A 258 -8.20 29.99 -25.19
C TRP A 258 -6.92 30.11 -26.01
N ASN A 259 -5.79 29.73 -25.41
CA ASN A 259 -4.56 29.51 -26.15
C ASN A 259 -4.69 28.18 -26.91
N TRP A 260 -5.20 28.25 -28.15
CA TRP A 260 -5.46 27.06 -28.96
C TRP A 260 -4.18 26.24 -29.22
N GLN A 261 -3.02 26.90 -29.21
CA GLN A 261 -1.71 26.26 -29.37
C GLN A 261 -1.39 25.34 -28.19
N THR A 262 -1.59 25.76 -26.93
CA THR A 262 -1.36 24.87 -25.78
C THR A 262 -2.35 23.71 -25.74
N ILE A 263 -3.59 23.94 -26.16
CA ILE A 263 -4.62 22.89 -26.27
C ILE A 263 -4.23 21.87 -27.34
N VAL A 264 -3.81 22.28 -28.54
CA VAL A 264 -3.40 21.35 -29.60
C VAL A 264 -2.16 20.54 -29.20
N ILE A 265 -1.17 21.17 -28.56
CA ILE A 265 0.01 20.47 -28.01
C ILE A 265 -0.42 19.46 -26.92
N GLY A 266 -1.32 19.86 -26.01
CA GLY A 266 -1.85 19.00 -24.97
C GLY A 266 -2.65 17.81 -25.51
N VAL A 267 -3.58 18.02 -26.45
CA VAL A 267 -4.39 16.98 -27.08
C VAL A 267 -3.51 16.00 -27.86
N SER A 268 -2.58 16.51 -28.67
CA SER A 268 -1.70 15.64 -29.48
C SER A 268 -0.76 14.80 -28.61
N PHE A 269 -0.20 15.38 -27.54
CA PHE A 269 0.62 14.63 -26.59
C PHE A 269 -0.20 13.61 -25.79
N LEU A 270 -1.42 13.96 -25.35
CA LEU A 270 -2.32 13.02 -24.67
C LEU A 270 -2.73 11.87 -25.59
N ALA A 271 -3.07 12.15 -26.85
CA ALA A 271 -3.39 11.14 -27.85
C ALA A 271 -2.19 10.22 -28.12
N PHE A 272 -0.97 10.78 -28.23
CA PHE A 272 0.26 10.01 -28.35
C PHE A 272 0.50 9.10 -27.13
N LEU A 273 0.33 9.60 -25.91
CA LEU A 273 0.48 8.79 -24.70
C LEU A 273 -0.56 7.66 -24.59
N LEU A 274 -1.82 7.93 -24.95
CA LEU A 274 -2.88 6.93 -24.99
C LEU A 274 -2.61 5.87 -26.07
N PHE A 275 -2.12 6.28 -27.24
CA PHE A 275 -1.73 5.37 -28.33
C PHE A 275 -0.52 4.50 -27.96
N ALA A 276 0.53 5.10 -27.39
CA ALA A 276 1.69 4.38 -26.88
C ALA A 276 1.30 3.37 -25.79
N LYS A 277 0.42 3.76 -24.85
CA LYS A 277 -0.15 2.85 -23.85
C LYS A 277 -0.92 1.71 -24.52
N TYR A 278 -1.76 2.01 -25.52
CA TYR A 278 -2.55 1.01 -26.25
C TYR A 278 -1.67 -0.01 -26.98
N ILE A 279 -0.49 0.38 -27.50
CA ILE A 279 0.48 -0.56 -28.11
C ILE A 279 1.19 -1.41 -27.04
N VAL A 280 1.56 -0.82 -25.90
CA VAL A 280 2.31 -1.53 -24.85
C VAL A 280 1.43 -2.49 -24.02
N SER A 281 0.15 -2.15 -23.82
CA SER A 281 -0.80 -2.99 -23.07
C SER A 281 -0.91 -4.45 -23.57
N PRO A 282 -1.17 -4.74 -24.87
CA PRO A 282 -1.23 -6.12 -25.37
C PRO A 282 0.14 -6.82 -25.34
N LEU A 283 1.24 -6.08 -25.50
CA LEU A 283 2.59 -6.65 -25.40
C LEU A 283 2.91 -7.10 -23.97
N LYS A 284 2.49 -6.32 -22.96
CA LYS A 284 2.62 -6.68 -21.55
C LYS A 284 1.76 -7.88 -21.18
N PHE A 285 0.52 -7.93 -21.70
CA PHE A 285 -0.37 -9.09 -21.57
C PHE A 285 0.27 -10.35 -22.16
N TYR A 286 0.82 -10.29 -23.39
CA TYR A 286 1.49 -11.43 -24.00
C TYR A 286 2.68 -11.94 -23.16
N ASN A 287 3.50 -11.04 -22.61
CA ASN A 287 4.67 -11.40 -21.82
C ASN A 287 4.34 -12.03 -20.45
N ASP A 288 3.30 -11.55 -19.75
CA ASP A 288 2.83 -12.17 -18.49
C ASP A 288 2.32 -13.59 -18.74
N TYR A 289 1.56 -13.79 -19.82
CA TYR A 289 1.04 -15.11 -20.19
C TYR A 289 2.16 -16.06 -20.64
N MET A 290 3.16 -15.58 -21.36
CA MET A 290 4.37 -16.35 -21.73
C MET A 290 5.18 -16.78 -20.49
N LEU A 291 5.35 -15.89 -19.50
CA LEU A 291 6.01 -16.24 -18.24
C LEU A 291 5.22 -17.28 -17.45
N HIS A 292 3.90 -17.10 -17.30
CA HIS A 292 3.04 -18.11 -16.67
C HIS A 292 3.08 -19.46 -17.40
N PHE A 293 3.10 -19.47 -18.73
CA PHE A 293 3.18 -20.70 -19.52
C PHE A 293 4.54 -21.39 -19.41
N SER A 294 5.64 -20.61 -19.41
CA SER A 294 7.01 -21.12 -19.24
C SER A 294 7.25 -21.71 -17.85
N PHE A 295 6.65 -21.12 -16.80
CA PHE A 295 6.68 -21.70 -15.44
C PHE A 295 5.69 -22.86 -15.24
N SER A 296 4.56 -22.88 -15.95
CA SER A 296 3.62 -24.02 -15.94
C SER A 296 4.14 -25.29 -16.63
N GLY A 297 5.31 -25.21 -17.28
CA GLY A 297 6.02 -26.37 -17.85
C GLY A 297 6.81 -27.20 -16.83
N VAL A 298 6.94 -26.75 -15.57
CA VAL A 298 7.56 -27.53 -14.49
C VAL A 298 6.45 -28.24 -13.70
N PRO A 299 6.38 -29.59 -13.70
CA PRO A 299 5.31 -30.29 -13.01
C PRO A 299 5.41 -30.14 -11.49
N ASN A 300 4.30 -29.68 -10.89
CA ASN A 300 3.94 -29.71 -9.48
C ASN A 300 4.95 -30.36 -8.52
N PHE A 301 5.63 -29.54 -7.72
CA PHE A 301 6.11 -29.97 -6.41
C PHE A 301 5.78 -28.95 -5.32
N LEU A 302 4.84 -29.39 -4.46
CA LEU A 302 4.49 -28.88 -3.13
C LEU A 302 3.93 -27.45 -3.01
N HIS A 303 2.63 -27.43 -2.71
CA HIS A 303 2.03 -26.55 -1.70
C HIS A 303 2.98 -26.29 -0.52
N PHE A 304 3.18 -25.01 -0.17
CA PHE A 304 2.97 -24.48 1.18
C PHE A 304 2.74 -22.96 1.12
#